data_AF-A0A7C4UYW9-F1
#
_entry.id   AF-A0A7C4UYW9-F1
#
_cell.length_a   1.000
_cell.length_b   1.000
_cell.length_c   1.000
_cell.angle_alpha   90.00
_cell.angle_beta   90.00
_cell.angle_gamma   90.00
#
_symmetry.space_group_name_H-M   'P 1'
#
loop_
_entity.id
_entity.type
_entity.pdbx_description
1 polymer ?
#
loop_
_entity_poly.entity_id
_entity_poly.type
_entity_poly.pdbx_seq_one_letter_code
_entity_poly.pdbx_strand_id
1 'polypeptide(L)'
;MPERVEYEYLKPKRGSSYRQLCVNGRIRAEILYRKTIGLEPQSPAEVAQDYGLPIEAVLEAIHYCEHNQEVLEADRAMESASIRAHGLDRWPHAPKDYRPDP
;
A
#
# COMPACT_ATOMS: atom_id res chain seq x y z
N MET A 1 9.41 -13.98 -16.20
CA MET A 1 8.26 -14.73 -15.66
C MET A 1 8.14 -14.32 -14.21
N PRO A 2 7.04 -13.71 -13.74
CA PRO A 2 6.95 -13.39 -12.32
C PRO A 2 6.97 -14.71 -11.56
N GLU A 3 7.92 -14.84 -10.64
CA GLU A 3 7.98 -15.98 -9.74
C GLU A 3 6.63 -16.06 -9.01
N ARG A 4 5.99 -17.23 -9.05
CA ARG A 4 4.79 -17.47 -8.26
C ARG A 4 5.22 -17.67 -6.81
N VAL A 5 5.52 -16.56 -6.15
CA VAL A 5 5.78 -16.54 -4.72
C VAL A 5 4.44 -16.69 -4.02
N GLU A 6 4.27 -17.81 -3.31
CA GLU A 6 3.15 -17.99 -2.39
C GLU A 6 3.48 -17.26 -1.09
N TYR A 7 2.68 -16.25 -0.77
CA TYR A 7 2.81 -15.50 0.48
C TYR A 7 1.94 -16.12 1.57
N GLU A 8 2.48 -16.28 2.76
CA GLU A 8 1.77 -16.87 3.90
C GLU A 8 0.86 -15.83 4.58
N TYR A 9 1.35 -14.60 4.73
CA TYR A 9 0.66 -13.53 5.45
C TYR A 9 -0.12 -12.60 4.53
N LEU A 10 0.29 -12.47 3.27
CA LEU A 10 -0.38 -11.61 2.29
C LEU A 10 -1.49 -12.33 1.54
N LYS A 11 -2.72 -11.82 1.65
CA LYS A 11 -3.90 -12.38 0.99
C LYS A 11 -4.76 -11.31 0.33
N PRO A 12 -5.51 -11.64 -0.74
CA PRO A 12 -6.50 -10.74 -1.31
C PRO A 12 -7.60 -10.41 -0.29
N LYS A 13 -8.06 -9.15 -0.27
CA LYS A 13 -9.16 -8.73 0.59
C LYS A 13 -10.49 -8.77 -0.17
N ARG A 14 -11.40 -9.65 0.23
CA ARG A 14 -12.77 -9.68 -0.34
C ARG A 14 -13.47 -8.34 -0.15
N GLY A 15 -14.08 -7.84 -1.23
CA GLY A 15 -14.82 -6.57 -1.24
C GLY A 15 -13.94 -5.32 -1.29
N SER A 16 -12.63 -5.46 -1.48
CA SER A 16 -11.76 -4.34 -1.76
C SER A 16 -11.70 -4.06 -3.26
N SER A 17 -11.70 -2.78 -3.64
CA SER A 17 -11.40 -2.36 -5.02
C SER A 17 -9.91 -2.45 -5.33
N TYR A 18 -9.05 -2.43 -4.30
CA TYR A 18 -7.59 -2.55 -4.45
C TYR A 18 -7.21 -4.00 -4.77
N ARG A 19 -6.29 -4.18 -5.72
CA ARG A 19 -5.77 -5.48 -6.14
C ARG A 19 -4.58 -5.93 -5.31
N GLN A 20 -3.89 -4.99 -4.67
CA GLN A 20 -2.75 -5.32 -3.82
C GLN A 20 -3.15 -6.22 -2.64
N LEU A 21 -2.23 -7.10 -2.25
CA LEU A 21 -2.44 -8.02 -1.14
C LEU A 21 -2.39 -7.30 0.22
N CYS A 22 -3.01 -7.92 1.22
CA CYS A 22 -3.11 -7.39 2.57
C CYS A 22 -2.65 -8.40 3.61
N VAL A 23 -1.95 -7.93 4.64
CA VAL A 23 -1.73 -8.68 5.87
C VAL A 23 -3.03 -8.72 6.67
N ASN A 24 -3.42 -9.91 7.13
CA ASN A 24 -4.63 -10.14 7.93
C ASN A 24 -5.92 -9.55 7.33
N GLY A 25 -5.99 -9.44 6.00
CA GLY A 25 -7.15 -8.88 5.28
C GLY A 25 -7.45 -7.40 5.59
N ARG A 26 -6.51 -6.68 6.21
CA ARG A 26 -6.73 -5.31 6.68
C ARG A 26 -5.65 -4.34 6.20
N ILE A 27 -4.38 -4.67 6.42
CA ILE A 27 -3.26 -3.76 6.18
C ILE A 27 -2.70 -4.06 4.80
N ARG A 28 -2.80 -3.10 3.87
CA ARG A 28 -2.26 -3.24 2.52
C ARG A 28 -0.73 -3.36 2.56
N ALA A 29 -0.15 -4.24 1.73
CA ALA A 29 1.30 -4.46 1.69
C ALA A 29 2.08 -3.15 1.47
N GLU A 30 1.58 -2.26 0.62
CA GLU A 30 2.22 -0.98 0.33
C GLU A 30 2.33 -0.05 1.55
N ILE A 31 1.39 -0.14 2.50
CA ILE A 31 1.45 0.67 3.73
C ILE A 31 2.70 0.28 4.54
N LEU A 32 2.96 -1.03 4.67
CA LEU A 32 4.13 -1.53 5.40
C LEU A 32 5.42 -1.19 4.65
N TYR A 33 5.45 -1.40 3.33
CA TYR A 33 6.61 -1.06 2.50
C TYR A 33 6.98 0.42 2.56
N ARG A 34 6.00 1.33 2.48
CA ARG A 34 6.26 2.78 2.56
C ARG A 34 6.86 3.21 3.90
N LYS A 35 6.60 2.48 4.98
CA LYS A 35 7.25 2.74 6.27
C LYS A 35 8.74 2.41 6.26
N THR A 36 9.17 1.47 5.43
CA THR A 36 10.57 1.05 5.34
C THR A 36 11.39 1.88 4.35
N ILE A 37 10.74 2.60 3.42
CA ILE A 37 11.42 3.45 2.40
C ILE A 37 11.05 4.94 2.49
N GLY A 38 10.28 5.34 3.50
CA GLY A 38 9.78 6.70 3.67
C GLY A 38 10.85 7.71 4.08
N LEU A 39 10.41 8.95 4.37
CA LEU A 39 11.27 10.05 4.84
C LEU A 39 12.02 9.71 6.13
N GLU A 40 11.34 8.99 7.03
CA GLU A 40 11.90 8.43 8.26
C GLU A 40 11.76 6.91 8.15
N PRO A 41 12.70 6.23 7.45
CA PRO A 41 12.57 4.81 7.19
C PRO A 41 12.73 4.04 8.49
N GLN A 42 11.74 3.21 8.80
CA GLN A 42 11.76 2.29 9.93
C GLN A 42 12.32 0.95 9.47
N SER A 43 13.03 0.25 10.35
CA SER A 43 13.42 -1.13 10.12
C SER A 43 12.18 -2.04 10.04
N PRO A 44 12.25 -3.19 9.33
CA PRO A 44 11.13 -4.14 9.29
C PRO A 44 10.67 -4.60 10.67
N ALA A 45 11.59 -4.70 11.63
CA ALA A 45 11.29 -5.09 13.02
C ALA A 45 10.48 -4.02 13.76
N GLU A 46 10.82 -2.73 13.59
CA GLU A 46 10.06 -1.62 14.17
C GLU A 46 8.66 -1.54 13.56
N VAL A 47 8.55 -1.68 12.24
CA VAL A 47 7.23 -1.75 11.57
C VAL A 47 6.41 -2.93 12.08
N ALA A 48 7.02 -4.10 12.27
CA ALA A 48 6.35 -5.27 12.81
C ALA A 48 5.82 -5.00 14.23
N GLN A 49 6.62 -4.35 15.08
CA GLN A 49 6.23 -3.97 16.43
C GLN A 49 5.08 -2.95 16.44
N ASP A 50 5.18 -1.89 15.63
CA ASP A 50 4.17 -0.81 15.56
C ASP A 50 2.80 -1.32 15.11
N TYR A 51 2.77 -2.27 14.18
CA TYR A 51 1.54 -2.84 13.64
C TYR A 51 1.09 -4.12 14.36
N GLY A 52 1.88 -4.64 15.31
CA GLY A 52 1.59 -5.90 16.01
C GLY A 52 1.57 -7.11 15.08
N LEU A 53 2.52 -7.18 14.14
CA LEU A 53 2.64 -8.21 13.13
C LEU A 53 3.91 -9.06 13.33
N PRO A 54 3.94 -10.30 12.81
CA PRO A 54 5.20 -11.03 12.63
C PRO A 54 6.14 -10.25 11.70
N ILE A 55 7.45 -10.31 11.95
CA ILE A 55 8.44 -9.65 11.10
C ILE A 55 8.41 -10.22 9.68
N GLU A 56 8.13 -11.51 9.54
CA GLU A 56 7.98 -12.23 8.27
C GLU A 56 6.87 -11.62 7.42
N ALA A 57 5.76 -11.18 8.03
CA ALA A 57 4.67 -10.52 7.30
C ALA A 57 5.10 -9.17 6.71
N VAL A 58 5.98 -8.45 7.40
CA VAL A 58 6.55 -7.18 6.91
C VAL A 58 7.56 -7.45 5.80
N LEU A 59 8.41 -8.46 5.94
CA LEU A 59 9.37 -8.85 4.90
C LEU A 59 8.66 -9.34 3.63
N GLU A 60 7.59 -10.12 3.76
CA GLU A 60 6.73 -10.50 2.63
C GLU A 60 6.13 -9.26 1.97
N ALA A 61 5.65 -8.29 2.74
CA ALA A 61 5.09 -7.04 2.20
C ALA A 61 6.13 -6.24 1.41
N ILE A 62 7.37 -6.14 1.91
CA ILE A 62 8.49 -5.50 1.20
C ILE A 62 8.75 -6.22 -0.12
N HIS A 63 9.00 -7.53 -0.06
CA HIS A 63 9.26 -8.34 -1.24
C HIS A 63 8.12 -8.23 -2.26
N TYR A 64 6.87 -8.35 -1.82
CA TYR A 64 5.70 -8.21 -2.69
C TYR A 64 5.70 -6.87 -3.39
N CYS A 65 5.92 -5.77 -2.66
CA CYS A 65 5.91 -4.45 -3.24
C CYS A 65 7.03 -4.28 -4.27
N GLU A 66 8.26 -4.71 -3.97
CA GLU A 66 9.40 -4.62 -4.89
C GLU A 66 9.16 -5.36 -6.21
N HIS A 67 8.43 -6.47 -6.18
CA HIS A 67 8.19 -7.32 -7.35
C HIS A 67 6.85 -7.06 -8.07
N ASN A 68 5.96 -6.25 -7.48
CA ASN A 68 4.60 -6.01 -8.00
C ASN A 68 4.29 -4.52 -8.16
N GLN A 69 5.29 -3.70 -8.52
CA GLN A 69 5.15 -2.24 -8.68
C GLN A 69 4.00 -1.86 -9.62
N GLU A 70 3.80 -2.59 -10.72
CA GLU A 70 2.70 -2.34 -11.67
C GLU A 70 1.30 -2.46 -11.01
N VAL A 71 1.14 -3.41 -10.08
CA VAL A 71 -0.12 -3.56 -9.31
C VAL A 71 -0.32 -2.35 -8.42
N LEU A 72 0.72 -1.91 -7.70
CA LEU A 72 0.67 -0.76 -6.81
C LEU A 72 0.38 0.53 -7.58
N GLU A 73 1.06 0.75 -8.70
CA GLU A 73 0.85 1.92 -9.56
C GLU A 73 -0.58 2.03 -10.06
N ALA A 74 -1.13 0.92 -10.54
CA ALA A 74 -2.47 0.95 -11.09
C ALA A 74 -3.55 1.00 -9.98
N ASP A 75 -3.29 0.46 -8.79
CA ASP A 75 -4.12 0.71 -7.60
C ASP A 75 -4.09 2.20 -7.18
N ARG A 76 -2.91 2.84 -7.18
CA ARG A 76 -2.75 4.28 -6.92
C ARG A 76 -3.46 5.12 -7.97
N ALA A 77 -3.34 4.77 -9.25
CA ALA A 77 -4.00 5.47 -10.35
C ALA A 77 -5.53 5.41 -10.22
N MET A 78 -6.07 4.23 -9.87
CA MET A 78 -7.49 4.04 -9.57
C MET A 78 -7.94 4.91 -8.38
N GLU A 79 -7.18 4.91 -7.28
CA GLU A 79 -7.47 5.72 -6.10
C GLU A 79 -7.49 7.22 -6.44
N SER A 80 -6.46 7.72 -7.13
CA SER A 80 -6.37 9.10 -7.60
C SER A 80 -7.53 9.47 -8.54
N ALA A 81 -7.91 8.58 -9.45
CA ALA A 81 -9.06 8.79 -10.33
C ALA A 81 -10.38 8.87 -9.53
N SER A 82 -10.56 8.01 -8.52
CA SER A 82 -11.73 8.04 -7.64
C SER A 82 -11.79 9.34 -6.84
N ILE A 83 -10.68 9.78 -6.24
CA ILE A 83 -10.58 11.04 -5.49
C ILE A 83 -11.01 12.21 -6.37
N ARG A 84 -10.48 12.31 -7.60
CA ARG A 84 -10.84 13.36 -8.56
C ARG A 84 -12.31 13.29 -8.99
N ALA A 85 -12.81 12.10 -9.28
CA ALA A 85 -14.20 11.91 -9.70
C ALA A 85 -15.21 12.34 -8.62
N HIS A 86 -14.83 12.20 -7.34
CA HIS A 86 -15.66 12.59 -6.20
C HIS A 86 -15.38 14.03 -5.73
N GLY A 87 -14.47 14.77 -6.38
CA GLY A 87 -14.08 16.13 -6.00
C GLY A 87 -13.38 16.24 -4.65
N LEU A 88 -12.80 15.14 -4.15
CA LEU A 88 -12.11 15.07 -2.87
C LEU A 88 -10.70 15.69 -2.93
N ASP A 89 -10.23 16.01 -4.13
CA ASP A 89 -9.02 16.78 -4.42
C ASP A 89 -9.23 18.30 -4.34
N ARG A 90 -10.38 18.77 -3.85
CA ARG A 90 -10.73 20.20 -3.79
C ARG A 90 -11.24 20.61 -2.41
N TRP A 91 -11.25 21.92 -2.14
CA TRP A 91 -11.87 22.48 -0.93
C TRP A 91 -13.34 22.05 -0.82
N PRO A 92 -13.84 21.66 0.38
CA PRO A 92 -13.21 21.72 1.71
C PRO A 92 -12.40 20.48 2.11
N HIS A 93 -12.25 19.48 1.23
CA HIS A 93 -11.61 18.19 1.54
C HIS A 93 -10.09 18.22 1.34
N ALA A 94 -9.60 19.09 0.47
CA ALA A 94 -8.18 19.37 0.26
C ALA A 94 -7.84 20.83 0.59
N PRO A 95 -6.57 21.14 0.93
CA PRO A 95 -6.09 22.52 1.04
C PRO A 95 -6.42 23.33 -0.21
N LYS A 96 -6.73 24.63 -0.04
CA LYS A 96 -7.14 25.51 -1.16
C LYS A 96 -6.09 25.61 -2.27
N ASP A 97 -4.82 25.48 -1.89
CA ASP A 97 -3.67 25.56 -2.80
C ASP A 97 -3.19 24.19 -3.28
N TYR A 98 -3.92 23.11 -2.95
CA TYR A 98 -3.59 21.77 -3.43
C TYR A 98 -3.71 21.72 -4.95
N ARG A 99 -2.60 21.33 -5.59
CA ARG A 99 -2.55 21.02 -7.02
C ARG A 99 -2.22 19.54 -7.12
N PRO A 100 -3.10 18.69 -7.68
CA PRO A 100 -2.76 17.31 -7.91
C PRO A 100 -1.56 17.23 -8.86
N ASP A 101 -0.68 16.26 -8.64
CA ASP A 101 0.40 15.95 -9.58
C ASP A 101 -0.21 15.58 -10.96
N PRO A 102 0.44 15.99 -12.06
CA PRO A 102 -0.07 15.81 -13.42
C PRO A 102 -0.26 14.34 -13.83
#